data_AF-A0A8K0LM50-F1
#
_entry.id   AF-A0A8K0LM50-F1
#
_cell.length_a   1.000
_cell.length_b   1.000
_cell.length_c   1.000
_cell.angle_alpha   90.00
_cell.angle_beta   90.00
_cell.angle_gamma   90.00
#
_symmetry.space_group_name_H-M   'P 1'
#
loop_
_entity.id
_entity.type
_entity.pdbx_description
1 polymer ?
#
loop_
_entity_poly.entity_id
_entity_poly.type
_entity_poly.pdbx_seq_one_letter_code
_entity_poly.pdbx_strand_id
1 'polypeptide(L)'
;MFPTLSRRLAVTRRLAQAVESAAEVPTTATASPTPPAHPVYRLRKKWPPDFSTMSPQQQFRFEKKFKRRITDARATPRFDMALRLFQVVITAVFLTWGTLFLDYGTLPHPFGPFREAFFGFFRSLSDDPSKLKTNNRPSA
;
A
#
# COMPACT_ATOMS: atom_id res chain seq x y z
N MET A 1 -13.12 -18.80 -18.37
CA MET A 1 -13.98 -18.58 -17.19
C MET A 1 -13.34 -19.28 -15.99
N PHE A 2 -12.99 -18.56 -14.93
CA PHE A 2 -12.21 -19.11 -13.81
C PHE A 2 -13.14 -19.60 -12.68
N PRO A 3 -13.41 -20.92 -12.56
CA PRO A 3 -14.36 -21.47 -11.57
C PRO A 3 -13.94 -21.21 -10.11
N THR A 4 -12.68 -20.82 -9.89
CA THR A 4 -12.12 -20.48 -8.58
C THR A 4 -12.52 -19.09 -8.09
N LEU A 5 -12.80 -18.15 -9.00
CA LEU A 5 -13.24 -16.79 -8.64
C LEU A 5 -14.67 -16.81 -8.09
N SER A 6 -15.57 -17.54 -8.74
CA SER A 6 -16.97 -17.68 -8.30
C SER A 6 -17.06 -18.33 -6.91
N ARG A 7 -16.22 -19.34 -6.64
CA ARG A 7 -16.14 -19.96 -5.30
C ARG A 7 -15.59 -19.00 -4.25
N ARG A 8 -14.61 -18.17 -4.60
CA ARG A 8 -14.04 -17.17 -3.66
C ARG A 8 -15.05 -16.07 -3.33
N LEU A 9 -15.77 -15.55 -4.32
CA LEU A 9 -16.80 -14.52 -4.11
C LEU A 9 -17.98 -15.04 -3.28
N ALA A 10 -18.37 -16.30 -3.46
CA ALA A 10 -19.40 -16.93 -2.64
C ALA A 10 -18.95 -17.09 -1.17
N VAL A 11 -17.67 -17.41 -0.93
CA VAL A 11 -17.11 -17.53 0.42
C VAL A 11 -17.00 -16.16 1.10
N THR A 12 -16.51 -15.14 0.40
CA THR A 12 -16.42 -13.78 0.96
C THR A 12 -17.79 -13.21 1.30
N ARG A 13 -18.81 -13.47 0.46
CA ARG A 13 -20.19 -13.03 0.72
C ARG A 13 -20.80 -13.72 1.95
N ARG A 14 -20.57 -15.03 2.13
CA ARG A 14 -21.03 -15.77 3.31
C ARG A 14 -20.34 -15.31 4.59
N LEU A 15 -19.05 -14.99 4.52
CA LEU A 15 -18.31 -14.45 5.67
C LEU A 15 -18.79 -13.05 6.04
N ALA A 16 -19.04 -12.18 5.06
CA ALA A 16 -19.60 -10.85 5.30
C ALA A 16 -21.00 -10.93 5.94
N GLN A 17 -21.87 -11.80 5.43
CA GLN A 17 -23.20 -12.02 6.02
C GLN A 17 -23.12 -12.58 7.45
N ALA A 18 -22.16 -13.47 7.74
CA ALA A 18 -21.97 -14.00 9.09
C ALA A 18 -21.51 -12.92 10.09
N VAL A 19 -20.62 -12.01 9.64
CA VAL A 19 -20.15 -10.88 10.46
C VAL A 19 -21.28 -9.87 10.69
N GLU A 20 -22.08 -9.57 9.68
CA GLU A 20 -23.26 -8.70 9.79
C GLU A 20 -24.27 -9.28 10.81
N SER A 21 -24.58 -10.58 10.70
CA SER A 21 -25.48 -11.26 11.66
C SER A 21 -24.91 -11.39 13.07
N ALA A 22 -23.60 -11.29 13.24
CA ALA A 22 -22.95 -11.26 14.55
C ALA A 22 -22.92 -9.84 15.15
N ALA A 23 -23.14 -8.80 14.34
CA ALA A 23 -23.13 -7.40 14.76
C ALA A 23 -24.48 -6.94 15.35
N GLU A 24 -25.56 -7.72 15.24
CA GLU A 24 -26.87 -7.40 15.81
C GLU A 24 -27.08 -7.89 17.27
N VAL A 25 -26.03 -8.27 18.00
CA VAL A 25 -26.17 -8.59 19.43
C VAL A 25 -26.19 -7.28 20.25
N PRO A 26 -27.27 -6.99 21.01
CA PRO A 26 -27.40 -5.75 21.76
C PRO A 26 -26.34 -5.67 22.88
N THR A 27 -25.66 -4.53 22.90
CA THR A 27 -24.68 -4.08 23.88
C THR A 27 -25.24 -4.06 25.30
N THR A 28 -24.79 -4.98 26.15
CA THR A 28 -24.59 -4.72 27.58
C THR A 28 -23.33 -5.45 28.08
N ALA A 29 -22.63 -4.79 29.01
CA ALA A 29 -21.52 -5.28 29.83
C ALA A 29 -20.09 -5.23 29.22
N THR A 30 -19.43 -4.11 29.52
CA THR A 30 -18.02 -3.98 29.91
C THR A 30 -17.46 -5.24 30.58
N ALA A 31 -16.58 -5.95 29.88
CA ALA A 31 -15.43 -6.66 30.43
C ALA A 31 -14.60 -7.15 29.25
N SER A 32 -13.45 -6.53 29.01
CA SER A 32 -12.43 -7.13 28.14
C SER A 32 -11.96 -8.44 28.79
N PRO A 33 -12.20 -9.62 28.20
CA PRO A 33 -11.41 -10.77 28.56
C PRO A 33 -10.11 -10.64 27.76
N THR A 34 -9.02 -10.28 28.44
CA THR A 34 -7.68 -10.59 27.94
C THR A 34 -7.71 -12.04 27.46
N PRO A 35 -7.56 -12.31 26.15
CA PRO A 35 -7.58 -13.68 25.68
C PRO A 35 -6.43 -14.41 26.38
N PRO A 36 -6.65 -15.62 26.93
CA PRO A 36 -5.56 -16.39 27.50
C PRO A 36 -4.45 -16.51 26.44
N ALA A 37 -3.20 -16.37 26.87
CA ALA A 37 -1.99 -16.48 26.04
C ALA A 37 -1.78 -17.86 25.38
N HIS A 38 -2.81 -18.72 25.43
CA HIS A 38 -2.85 -20.04 24.84
C HIS A 38 -4.06 -20.15 23.92
N PRO A 39 -3.87 -20.65 22.68
CA PRO A 39 -4.97 -20.80 21.75
C PRO A 39 -5.98 -21.80 22.33
N VAL A 40 -7.22 -21.33 22.56
CA VAL A 40 -8.37 -22.16 22.97
C VAL A 40 -8.60 -23.32 21.99
N TYR A 41 -8.18 -23.14 20.74
CA TYR A 41 -8.13 -24.18 19.74
C TYR A 41 -6.75 -24.87 19.70
N ARG A 42 -6.72 -26.16 20.03
CA ARG A 42 -5.54 -26.98 19.73
C ARG A 42 -5.35 -27.00 18.22
N LEU A 43 -4.20 -26.51 17.75
CA LEU A 43 -3.80 -26.62 16.36
C LEU A 43 -3.86 -28.11 15.98
N ARG A 44 -4.75 -28.48 15.03
CA ARG A 44 -4.88 -29.87 14.57
C ARG A 44 -3.58 -30.41 13.97
N LYS A 45 -2.66 -29.51 13.60
CA LYS A 45 -1.34 -29.81 13.06
C LYS A 45 -0.31 -28.99 13.82
N LYS A 46 0.51 -29.64 14.64
CA LYS A 46 1.66 -29.03 15.31
C LYS A 46 2.62 -28.52 14.23
N TRP A 47 2.93 -27.24 14.30
CA TRP A 47 3.92 -26.56 13.48
C TRP A 47 5.00 -26.08 14.44
N PRO A 48 6.31 -26.11 14.13
CA PRO A 48 6.99 -26.58 12.91
C PRO A 48 6.99 -28.11 12.77
N PRO A 49 7.15 -28.65 11.55
CA PRO A 49 7.51 -30.06 11.37
C PRO A 49 8.90 -30.30 11.94
N ASP A 50 9.08 -31.34 12.77
CA ASP A 50 10.39 -31.71 13.30
C ASP A 50 11.24 -32.32 12.17
N PHE A 51 12.14 -31.52 11.57
CA PHE A 51 12.94 -31.94 10.42
C PHE A 51 13.95 -33.04 10.76
N SER A 52 14.37 -33.17 12.02
CA SER A 52 15.34 -34.18 12.48
C SER A 52 14.84 -35.63 12.37
N THR A 53 13.53 -35.84 12.32
CA THR A 53 12.92 -37.19 12.29
C THR A 53 12.50 -37.62 10.87
N MET A 54 12.61 -36.73 9.88
CA MET A 54 12.16 -36.99 8.52
C MET A 54 13.30 -37.41 7.60
N SER A 55 12.98 -38.25 6.60
CA SER A 55 13.96 -38.65 5.60
C SER A 55 14.39 -37.44 4.74
N PRO A 56 15.63 -37.42 4.22
CA PRO A 56 16.14 -36.32 3.40
C PRO A 56 15.24 -35.99 2.19
N GLN A 57 14.60 -37.03 1.61
CA GLN A 57 13.66 -36.85 0.50
C GLN A 57 12.38 -36.10 0.91
N GLN A 58 11.89 -36.33 2.13
CA GLN A 58 10.73 -35.61 2.67
C GLN A 58 11.08 -34.15 3.00
N GLN A 59 12.25 -33.92 3.60
CA GLN A 59 12.76 -32.57 3.87
C GLN A 59 12.85 -31.74 2.58
N PHE A 60 13.45 -32.29 1.52
CA PHE A 60 13.56 -31.61 0.22
C PHE A 60 12.20 -31.23 -0.38
N ARG A 61 11.18 -32.09 -0.22
CA ARG A 61 9.80 -31.78 -0.66
C ARG A 61 9.19 -30.61 0.11
N PHE A 62 9.46 -30.52 1.42
CA PHE A 62 9.00 -29.40 2.24
C PHE A 62 9.72 -28.10 1.88
N GLU A 63 11.03 -28.15 1.68
CA GLU A 63 11.82 -26.99 1.24
C GLU A 63 11.31 -26.44 -0.10
N LYS A 64 11.10 -27.32 -1.09
CA LYS A 64 10.54 -26.92 -2.39
C LYS A 64 9.16 -26.27 -2.24
N LYS A 65 8.29 -26.85 -1.40
CA LYS A 65 6.94 -26.32 -1.15
C LYS A 65 6.97 -24.98 -0.40
N PHE A 66 7.90 -24.82 0.53
CA PHE A 66 8.10 -23.60 1.30
C PHE A 66 8.63 -22.47 0.41
N LYS A 67 9.69 -22.73 -0.36
CA LYS A 67 10.24 -21.78 -1.35
C LYS A 67 9.15 -21.31 -2.31
N ARG A 68 8.34 -22.23 -2.85
CA ARG A 68 7.22 -21.88 -3.75
C ARG A 68 6.20 -20.95 -3.07
N ARG A 69 5.78 -21.27 -1.85
CA ARG A 69 4.81 -20.44 -1.11
C ARG A 69 5.36 -19.07 -0.74
N ILE A 70 6.66 -18.95 -0.46
CA ILE A 70 7.29 -17.64 -0.23
C ILE A 70 7.32 -16.85 -1.53
N THR A 71 7.65 -17.46 -2.66
CA THR A 71 7.61 -16.79 -3.96
C THR A 71 6.20 -16.31 -4.28
N ASP A 72 5.18 -17.16 -4.03
CA ASP A 72 3.77 -16.81 -4.26
C ASP A 72 3.28 -15.71 -3.30
N ALA A 73 3.67 -15.76 -2.02
CA ALA A 73 3.34 -14.74 -1.03
C ALA A 73 4.04 -13.40 -1.34
N ARG A 74 5.28 -13.45 -1.81
CA ARG A 74 6.09 -12.29 -2.21
C ARG A 74 5.73 -11.76 -3.60
N ALA A 75 5.01 -12.53 -4.42
CA ALA A 75 4.50 -12.08 -5.71
C ALA A 75 3.25 -11.17 -5.60
N THR A 76 2.71 -10.98 -4.39
CA THR A 76 1.64 -10.01 -4.12
C THR A 76 2.22 -8.59 -3.93
N PRO A 77 1.44 -7.49 -3.97
CA PRO A 77 0.38 -7.02 -4.86
C PRO A 77 0.85 -5.73 -5.57
N ARG A 78 1.44 -5.83 -6.77
CA ARG A 78 1.96 -4.66 -7.52
C ARG A 78 0.93 -3.55 -7.75
N PHE A 79 -0.35 -3.93 -7.85
CA PHE A 79 -1.45 -2.99 -8.03
C PHE A 79 -1.73 -2.14 -6.79
N ASP A 80 -1.58 -2.68 -5.58
CA ASP A 80 -1.76 -1.92 -4.34
C ASP A 80 -0.66 -0.85 -4.19
N MET A 81 0.59 -1.18 -4.54
CA MET A 81 1.66 -0.19 -4.60
C MET A 81 1.37 0.92 -5.62
N ALA A 82 0.85 0.56 -6.79
CA ALA A 82 0.48 1.53 -7.82
C ALA A 82 -0.66 2.45 -7.34
N LEU A 83 -1.68 1.90 -6.67
CA LEU A 83 -2.78 2.68 -6.12
C LEU A 83 -2.33 3.62 -5.00
N ARG A 84 -1.43 3.17 -4.11
CA ARG A 84 -0.87 4.04 -3.06
C ARG A 84 -0.03 5.17 -3.64
N LEU A 85 0.79 4.88 -4.66
CA LEU A 85 1.54 5.92 -5.37
C LEU A 85 0.59 6.90 -6.06
N PHE A 86 -0.42 6.38 -6.75
CA PHE A 86 -1.43 7.19 -7.42
C PHE A 86 -2.21 8.08 -6.45
N GLN A 87 -2.56 7.57 -5.27
CA GLN A 87 -3.19 8.35 -4.21
C GLN A 87 -2.32 9.54 -3.80
N VAL A 88 -1.03 9.31 -3.52
CA VAL A 88 -0.11 10.39 -3.15
C VAL A 88 0.07 11.39 -4.29
N VAL A 89 0.17 10.92 -5.54
CA VAL A 89 0.30 11.78 -6.71
C VAL A 89 -0.94 12.64 -6.91
N ILE A 90 -2.14 12.06 -6.84
CA ILE A 90 -3.39 12.83 -6.94
C ILE A 90 -3.45 13.86 -5.82
N THR A 91 -3.25 13.46 -4.57
CA THR A 91 -3.32 14.39 -3.44
C THR A 91 -2.33 15.54 -3.61
N ALA A 92 -1.09 15.27 -4.04
CA ALA A 92 -0.10 16.30 -4.32
C ALA A 92 -0.52 17.23 -5.46
N VAL A 93 -1.08 16.69 -6.55
CA VAL A 93 -1.59 17.49 -7.68
C VAL A 93 -2.73 18.40 -7.25
N PHE A 94 -3.69 17.90 -6.46
CA PHE A 94 -4.80 18.71 -5.95
C PHE A 94 -4.32 19.82 -5.00
N LEU A 95 -3.39 19.52 -4.09
CA LEU A 95 -2.80 20.53 -3.20
C LEU A 95 -2.03 21.59 -3.99
N THR A 96 -1.24 21.17 -4.98
CA THR A 96 -0.49 22.07 -5.86
C THR A 96 -1.45 22.95 -6.65
N TRP A 97 -2.48 22.37 -7.26
CA TRP A 97 -3.48 23.12 -8.00
C TRP A 97 -4.20 24.12 -7.12
N GLY A 98 -4.59 23.73 -5.89
CA GLY A 98 -5.25 24.66 -4.98
C GLY A 98 -4.34 25.77 -4.49
N THR A 99 -3.07 25.49 -4.24
CA THR A 99 -2.13 26.50 -3.74
C THR A 99 -1.72 27.49 -4.82
N LEU A 100 -1.55 27.01 -6.06
CA LEU A 100 -1.16 27.83 -7.19
C LEU A 100 -2.37 28.50 -7.85
N PHE A 101 -3.43 27.78 -8.19
CA PHE A 101 -4.43 28.28 -9.14
C PHE A 101 -5.78 28.67 -8.52
N LEU A 102 -6.05 28.44 -7.23
CA LEU A 102 -7.27 29.03 -6.64
C LEU A 102 -7.15 30.55 -6.63
N ASP A 103 -8.18 31.24 -7.10
CA ASP A 103 -8.29 32.67 -6.90
C ASP A 103 -9.05 32.90 -5.58
N TYR A 104 -8.39 33.47 -4.57
CA TYR A 104 -9.00 33.77 -3.27
C TYR A 104 -9.76 35.12 -3.26
N GLY A 105 -10.00 35.71 -4.42
CA GLY A 105 -10.80 36.92 -4.55
C GLY A 105 -10.06 38.15 -4.00
N THR A 106 -10.73 38.97 -3.19
CA THR A 106 -10.26 40.30 -2.79
C THR A 106 -9.17 40.31 -1.72
N LEU A 107 -8.77 39.15 -1.17
CA LEU A 107 -7.70 39.05 -0.16
C LEU A 107 -6.35 38.71 -0.80
N PRO A 108 -5.23 39.20 -0.23
CA PRO A 108 -3.90 38.79 -0.66
C PRO A 108 -3.76 37.28 -0.56
N HIS A 109 -3.28 36.65 -1.64
CA HIS A 109 -3.15 35.21 -1.79
C HIS A 109 -2.37 34.61 -0.61
N PRO A 110 -2.99 33.81 0.28
CA PRO A 110 -2.37 33.37 1.53
C PRO A 110 -1.13 32.49 1.32
N PHE A 111 -0.98 31.93 0.11
CA PHE A 111 0.13 31.06 -0.27
C PHE A 111 1.13 31.72 -1.24
N GLY A 112 1.13 33.05 -1.35
CA GLY A 112 2.05 33.79 -2.23
C GLY A 112 3.52 33.36 -2.09
N PRO A 113 4.11 33.33 -0.87
CA PRO A 113 5.50 32.93 -0.66
C PRO A 113 5.81 31.49 -1.10
N PHE A 114 4.84 30.58 -0.96
CA PHE A 114 4.99 29.19 -1.39
C PHE A 114 5.03 29.07 -2.92
N ARG A 115 4.22 29.89 -3.61
CA ARG A 115 4.14 29.91 -5.07
C ARG A 115 5.47 30.34 -5.71
N GLU A 116 6.09 31.37 -5.15
CA GLU A 116 7.40 31.86 -5.59
C GLU A 116 8.51 30.85 -5.29
N ALA A 117 8.48 30.19 -4.13
CA ALA A 117 9.43 29.12 -3.81
C ALA A 117 9.28 27.92 -4.75
N PHE A 118 8.05 27.52 -5.08
CA PHE A 118 7.76 26.43 -6.01
C PHE A 118 8.29 26.73 -7.42
N PHE A 119 7.96 27.89 -7.99
CA PHE A 119 8.46 28.28 -9.31
C PHE A 119 9.97 28.56 -9.32
N GLY A 120 10.52 29.13 -8.25
CA GLY A 120 11.96 29.31 -8.10
C GLY A 120 12.73 27.99 -8.10
N PHE A 121 12.20 26.97 -7.42
CA PHE A 121 12.75 25.62 -7.45
C PHE A 121 12.67 24.98 -8.84
N PHE A 122 11.51 25.04 -9.51
CA PHE A 122 11.36 24.49 -10.86
C PHE A 122 12.19 25.22 -11.91
N ARG A 123 12.37 26.55 -11.76
CA ARG A 123 13.25 27.34 -12.61
C ARG A 123 14.71 26.94 -12.45
N SER A 124 15.18 26.81 -11.20
CA SER A 124 16.53 26.33 -10.88
C SER A 124 16.80 24.93 -11.46
N LEU A 125 15.80 24.05 -11.47
CA LEU A 125 15.92 22.70 -12.03
C LEU A 125 15.86 22.66 -13.56
N SER A 126 15.16 23.61 -14.19
CA SER A 126 14.99 23.69 -15.65
C SER A 126 16.04 24.55 -16.36
N ASP A 127 16.89 25.25 -15.60
CA ASP A 127 18.00 26.02 -16.17
C ASP A 127 19.04 25.06 -16.76
N ASP A 128 18.98 24.88 -18.07
CA ASP A 128 19.95 24.11 -18.84
C ASP A 128 21.36 24.75 -18.75
N PRO A 129 22.40 24.03 -18.31
CA PRO A 129 23.76 24.58 -18.22
C PRO A 129 24.34 24.95 -19.59
N SER A 130 23.73 24.49 -20.68
CA SER A 130 24.12 24.77 -22.07
C SER A 130 23.82 26.22 -22.50
N LYS A 131 22.84 26.89 -21.87
CA LYS A 131 22.48 28.28 -22.16
C LYS A 131 23.54 29.28 -21.68
N LEU A 132 24.41 28.88 -20.75
CA LEU A 132 25.52 29.72 -20.25
C LEU A 132 26.70 29.79 -21.23
N LYS A 133 26.83 28.84 -22.17
CA LYS A 133 27.99 28.78 -23.09
C LYS A 133 27.80 29.61 -24.37
N THR A 134 26.55 29.95 -24.75
CA THR A 134 26.27 30.62 -26.03
C THR A 134 26.41 32.14 -25.99
N ASN A 135 26.32 32.77 -24.80
CA ASN A 135 26.42 34.22 -24.63
C ASN A 135 27.89 34.72 -24.75
N ASN A 136 28.88 33.86 -24.49
CA ASN A 136 30.30 34.24 -24.51
C ASN A 136 30.99 34.04 -25.88
N ARG A 137 30.24 33.90 -26.98
CA ARG A 137 30.82 33.81 -28.33
C ARG A 137 30.76 35.21 -28.96
N PRO A 138 31.88 35.93 -29.10
CA PRO A 138 31.87 37.22 -29.77
C PRO A 138 31.40 37.01 -31.22
N SER A 139 30.44 37.82 -31.66
CA SER A 139 30.00 37.89 -33.05
C SER A 139 31.17 38.36 -33.90
N ALA A 140 31.78 37.42 -34.64
CA ALA A 140 32.77 37.68 -35.67
C ALA A 140 32.10 38.15 -36.96
#